data_AF-A0A3N7GXI4-F1
#
_entry.id   AF-A0A3N7GXI4-F1
#
_cell.length_a   1.000
_cell.length_b   1.000
_cell.length_c   1.000
_cell.angle_alpha   90.00
_cell.angle_beta   90.00
_cell.angle_gamma   90.00
#
_symmetry.space_group_name_H-M   'P 1'
#
loop_
_entity.id
_entity.type
_entity.pdbx_description
1 polymer ?
#
loop_
_entity_poly.entity_id
_entity_poly.type
_entity_poly.pdbx_seq_one_letter_code
_entity_poly.pdbx_strand_id
1 'polypeptide(L)'
;MNGAHWHLVVNHLPIIFPIVGVIVMITGLISKSEAVKRTAFMIFVFGALAAIAAMNTGEGAEEVVENINGVSENFIESHEEAAET
;
A
#
# COMPACT_ATOMS: atom_id res chain seq x y z
N MET A 1 -3.33 18.99 8.08
CA MET A 1 -3.17 17.57 7.70
C MET A 1 -2.56 16.86 8.90
N ASN A 2 -3.10 15.72 9.32
CA ASN A 2 -2.56 14.87 10.39
C ASN A 2 -2.09 13.52 9.82
N GLY A 3 -1.65 12.58 10.67
CA GLY A 3 -1.15 11.28 10.22
C GLY A 3 -2.15 10.49 9.38
N ALA A 4 -3.42 10.44 9.79
CA ALA A 4 -4.49 9.81 9.01
C ALA A 4 -4.64 10.38 7.58
N HIS A 5 -4.47 11.69 7.39
CA HIS A 5 -4.52 12.28 6.03
C HIS A 5 -3.39 11.77 5.15
N TRP A 6 -2.17 11.65 5.69
CA TRP A 6 -1.02 11.15 4.94
C TRP A 6 -1.17 9.68 4.60
N HIS A 7 -1.61 8.87 5.57
CA HIS A 7 -1.84 7.45 5.37
C HIS A 7 -2.90 7.17 4.30
N LEU A 8 -4.05 7.86 4.34
CA LEU A 8 -5.11 7.68 3.35
C LEU A 8 -4.68 8.03 1.90
N VAL A 9 -3.70 8.92 1.74
CA VAL A 9 -3.15 9.25 0.40
C VAL A 9 -2.34 8.09 -0.17
N VAL A 10 -1.64 7.33 0.67
CA VAL A 10 -0.68 6.32 0.21
C VAL A 10 -1.18 4.88 0.38
N ASN A 11 -2.08 4.59 1.31
CA ASN A 11 -2.41 3.22 1.75
C ASN A 11 -3.08 2.32 0.69
N HIS A 12 -3.68 2.90 -0.35
CA HIS A 12 -4.28 2.12 -1.45
C HIS A 12 -3.25 1.74 -2.53
N LEU A 13 -2.16 2.49 -2.66
CA LEU A 13 -1.15 2.28 -3.70
C LEU A 13 -0.47 0.90 -3.60
N PRO A 14 -0.12 0.38 -2.40
CA PRO A 14 0.46 -0.95 -2.23
C PRO A 14 -0.43 -2.10 -2.69
N ILE A 15 -1.74 -1.90 -2.82
CA ILE A 15 -2.68 -2.91 -3.34
C ILE A 15 -2.87 -2.74 -4.85
N ILE A 16 -3.05 -1.50 -5.30
CA ILE A 16 -3.32 -1.19 -6.71
C ILE A 16 -2.11 -1.52 -7.58
N PHE A 17 -0.90 -1.13 -7.17
CA PHE A 17 0.30 -1.30 -7.99
C PHE A 17 0.64 -2.78 -8.26
N PRO A 18 0.58 -3.72 -7.30
CA PRO A 18 0.75 -5.12 -7.59
C PRO A 18 -0.31 -5.68 -8.55
N ILE A 19 -1.59 -5.33 -8.39
CA ILE A 19 -2.66 -5.77 -9.29
C ILE A 19 -2.37 -5.30 -10.73
N VAL A 20 -2.08 -4.01 -10.89
CA VAL A 20 -1.74 -3.43 -12.19
C VAL A 20 -0.44 -4.06 -12.75
N GLY A 21 0.58 -4.22 -11.91
CA GLY A 21 1.85 -4.83 -12.26
C GLY A 21 1.69 -6.26 -12.78
N VAL A 22 0.82 -7.06 -12.16
CA VAL A 22 0.50 -8.43 -12.62
C VAL A 22 -0.21 -8.39 -13.98
N ILE A 23 -1.20 -7.52 -14.16
CA ILE A 23 -1.90 -7.36 -15.45
C ILE A 23 -0.91 -6.97 -16.57
N VAL A 24 -0.02 -6.00 -16.30
CA VAL A 24 1.01 -5.56 -17.25
C VAL A 24 2.02 -6.68 -17.51
N MET A 25 2.43 -7.44 -16.48
CA MET A 25 3.34 -8.57 -16.62
C MET A 25 2.74 -9.66 -17.51
N ILE A 26 1.49 -10.06 -17.26
CA ILE A 26 0.75 -11.03 -18.08
C ILE A 26 0.69 -10.54 -19.53
N THR A 27 0.38 -9.25 -19.74
CA THR A 27 0.38 -8.65 -21.07
C THR A 27 1.75 -8.77 -21.75
N GLY A 28 2.84 -8.49 -21.03
CA GLY A 28 4.21 -8.60 -21.54
C GLY A 28 4.65 -10.03 -21.84
N LEU A 29 4.13 -11.02 -21.10
CA LEU A 29 4.35 -12.45 -21.36
C LEU A 29 3.60 -12.91 -22.61
N ILE A 30 2.33 -12.55 -22.75
CA ILE A 30 1.50 -12.89 -23.93
C ILE A 30 2.06 -12.21 -25.19
N SER A 31 2.41 -10.92 -25.09
CA SER A 31 2.94 -10.15 -26.22
C SER A 31 4.43 -10.42 -26.49
N LYS A 32 5.10 -11.21 -25.64
CA LYS A 32 6.55 -11.47 -25.67
C LYS A 32 7.42 -10.20 -25.71
N SER A 33 6.95 -9.11 -25.08
CA SER A 33 7.63 -7.81 -25.10
C SER A 33 8.48 -7.60 -23.85
N GLU A 34 9.80 -7.51 -24.02
CA GLU A 34 10.72 -7.16 -22.93
C GLU A 34 10.45 -5.76 -22.35
N ALA A 35 10.05 -4.81 -23.18
CA ALA A 35 9.73 -3.45 -22.73
C ALA A 35 8.51 -3.43 -21.80
N VAL A 36 7.47 -4.20 -22.13
CA VAL A 36 6.26 -4.31 -21.28
C VAL A 36 6.59 -5.01 -19.96
N LYS A 37 7.40 -6.07 -19.99
CA LYS A 37 7.87 -6.75 -18.76
C LYS A 37 8.70 -5.83 -17.86
N ARG A 38 9.62 -5.03 -18.43
CA ARG A 38 10.37 -4.00 -17.68
C ARG A 38 9.45 -2.95 -17.06
N THR A 39 8.38 -2.58 -17.76
CA THR A 39 7.37 -1.66 -17.22
C THR A 39 6.65 -2.27 -16.02
N ALA A 40 6.26 -3.55 -16.08
CA ALA A 40 5.68 -4.24 -14.93
C ALA A 40 6.64 -4.28 -13.73
N PHE A 41 7.93 -4.54 -13.95
CA PHE A 41 8.93 -4.49 -12.88
C PHE A 41 9.06 -3.11 -12.24
N MET A 42 9.04 -2.04 -13.04
CA MET A 42 9.02 -0.68 -12.50
C MET A 42 7.78 -0.42 -11.64
N ILE A 43 6.60 -0.89 -12.07
CA ILE A 43 5.36 -0.77 -11.30
C ILE A 43 5.49 -1.52 -9.96
N PHE A 44 6.06 -2.73 -9.94
CA PHE A 44 6.31 -3.46 -8.69
C PHE A 44 7.28 -2.72 -7.77
N VAL A 45 8.34 -2.10 -8.31
CA VAL A 45 9.26 -1.27 -7.52
C VAL A 45 8.53 -0.08 -6.90
N PHE A 46 7.69 0.63 -7.67
CA PHE A 46 6.86 1.70 -7.10
C PHE A 46 5.85 1.18 -6.08
N GLY A 47 5.31 -0.02 -6.28
CA GLY A 47 4.47 -0.74 -5.31
C GLY A 47 5.18 -0.96 -3.98
N ALA A 48 6.41 -1.45 -4.03
CA ALA A 48 7.23 -1.67 -2.83
C ALA A 48 7.57 -0.35 -2.11
N LEU A 49 7.93 0.70 -2.85
CA LEU A 49 8.18 2.02 -2.26
C LEU A 49 6.92 2.61 -1.61
N ALA A 50 5.76 2.44 -2.24
CA ALA A 50 4.50 2.87 -1.68
C ALA A 50 4.12 2.06 -0.43
N ALA A 51 4.44 0.76 -0.38
CA ALA A 51 4.22 -0.07 0.80
C ALA A 51 5.01 0.45 2.00
N ILE A 52 6.29 0.78 1.80
CA ILE A 52 7.12 1.42 2.83
C ILE A 52 6.49 2.73 3.32
N ALA A 53 6.00 3.57 2.40
CA ALA A 53 5.34 4.82 2.77
C ALA A 53 4.03 4.59 3.54
N ALA A 54 3.24 3.58 3.18
CA ALA A 54 2.01 3.23 3.87
C ALA A 54 2.27 2.69 5.28
N MET A 55 3.26 1.81 5.45
CA MET A 55 3.70 1.31 6.76
C MET A 55 4.17 2.45 7.66
N ASN A 56 5.08 3.31 7.17
CA ASN A 56 5.61 4.44 7.95
C ASN A 56 4.57 5.52 8.32
N THR A 57 3.38 5.47 7.72
CA THR A 57 2.28 6.41 8.03
C THR A 57 1.13 5.74 8.78
N GLY A 58 1.22 4.42 9.03
CA GLY A 58 0.20 3.61 9.72
C GLY A 58 -0.02 4.05 11.16
N GLU A 59 1.03 4.03 11.97
CA GLU A 59 1.03 4.46 13.39
C GLU A 59 0.37 5.84 13.58
N GLY A 60 0.78 6.83 12.78
CA GLY A 60 0.19 8.17 12.85
C GLY A 60 -1.29 8.24 12.40
N ALA A 61 -1.79 7.25 11.67
CA ALA A 61 -3.21 7.12 11.37
C ALA A 61 -3.96 6.41 12.50
N GLU A 62 -3.34 5.39 13.10
CA GLU A 62 -3.83 4.67 14.27
C GLU A 62 -4.06 5.61 15.46
N GLU A 63 -3.05 6.39 15.85
CA GLU A 63 -3.10 7.35 16.97
C GLU A 63 -4.23 8.38 16.79
N VAL A 64 -4.54 8.75 15.54
CA VAL A 64 -5.66 9.65 15.25
C VAL A 64 -7.01 8.96 15.42
N VAL A 65 -7.11 7.68 15.07
CA VAL A 65 -8.35 6.92 14.98
C VAL A 65 -8.73 6.25 16.30
N GLU A 66 -7.76 5.82 17.12
CA GLU A 66 -7.99 5.28 18.47
C GLU A 66 -8.73 6.28 19.39
N ASN A 67 -8.49 7.57 19.18
CA ASN A 67 -9.08 8.65 19.98
C ASN A 67 -10.52 9.01 19.56
N ILE A 68 -11.09 8.33 18.57
CA ILE A 68 -12.45 8.56 18.07
C ILE A 68 -13.45 7.72 18.87
N ASN A 69 -14.42 8.39 19.51
CA ASN A 69 -15.50 7.71 20.23
C ASN A 69 -16.23 6.69 19.34
N GLY A 70 -16.29 5.44 19.79
CA GLY A 70 -16.95 4.33 19.10
C GLY A 70 -16.04 3.50 18.20
N VAL A 71 -14.77 3.88 18.06
CA VAL A 71 -13.71 3.02 17.52
C VAL A 71 -13.14 2.16 18.64
N SER A 72 -12.82 0.91 18.34
CA SER A 72 -12.14 0.03 19.29
C SER A 72 -10.65 0.02 19.02
N GLU A 73 -9.88 0.56 19.96
CA GLU A 73 -8.42 0.57 19.98
C GLU A 73 -7.82 -0.80 19.65
N ASN A 74 -8.19 -1.85 20.41
CA ASN A 74 -7.71 -3.22 20.18
C ASN A 74 -7.86 -3.72 18.74
N PHE A 75 -8.93 -3.32 18.03
CA PHE A 75 -9.15 -3.78 16.65
C PHE A 75 -8.28 -3.02 15.64
N ILE A 76 -7.94 -1.76 15.94
CA ILE A 76 -7.11 -0.91 15.11
C ILE A 76 -5.63 -1.21 15.34
N GLU A 77 -5.21 -1.40 16.59
CA GLU A 77 -3.87 -1.87 16.96
C GLU A 77 -3.56 -3.23 16.33
N SER A 78 -4.46 -4.20 16.46
CA SER A 78 -4.29 -5.52 15.80
C SER A 78 -4.20 -5.44 14.27
N HIS A 79 -4.81 -4.42 13.66
CA HIS A 79 -4.72 -4.20 12.22
C HIS A 79 -3.38 -3.58 11.81
N GLU A 80 -2.87 -2.65 12.62
CA GLU A 80 -1.61 -1.96 12.43
C GLU A 80 -0.42 -2.90 12.66
N GLU A 81 -0.40 -3.65 13.77
CA GLU A 81 0.62 -4.67 14.07
C GLU A 81 0.71 -5.74 12.97
N ALA A 82 -0.44 -6.16 12.42
CA ALA A 82 -0.49 -7.14 11.33
C ALA A 82 0.11 -6.61 10.01
N ALA A 83 0.28 -5.29 9.87
CA ALA A 83 0.98 -4.68 8.76
C ALA A 83 2.48 -4.52 9.04
N GLU A 84 2.90 -4.43 10.31
CA GLU A 84 4.32 -4.33 10.71
C GLU A 84 5.05 -5.67 10.77
N THR A 85 4.33 -6.78 11.02
CA THR A 85 4.90 -8.14 11.23
C THR A 85 4.81 -9.06 10.02
#